data_AF-A0A2T6F9E7-F1
#
_entry.id   AF-A0A2T6F9E7-F1
#
_cell.length_a   1.000
_cell.length_b   1.000
_cell.length_c   1.000
_cell.angle_alpha   90.00
_cell.angle_beta   90.00
_cell.angle_gamma   90.00
#
_symmetry.space_group_name_H-M   'P 1'
#
loop_
_entity.id
_entity.type
_entity.pdbx_description
1 polymer ?
#
loop_
_entity_poly.entity_id
_entity_poly.type
_entity_poly.pdbx_seq_one_letter_code
_entity_poly.pdbx_strand_id
1 'polypeptide(L)'
;MLAAVNAQLDEQGMKHVVTEKIMCFAACNLGPNIVIPSTRCWLSGVTKEDAGAVVNYLKGEEDISRFQQNNDPEIDTMIFEMIDAGLLDKECAN
;
A
#
# COMPACT_ATOMS: atom_id res chain seq x y z
N MET A 1 5.15 1.39 10.48
CA MET A 1 4.11 0.97 9.55
C MET A 1 4.26 -0.50 9.14
N LEU A 2 5.28 -0.88 8.36
CA LEU A 2 5.47 -2.26 7.87
C LEU A 2 5.26 -3.38 8.91
N ALA A 3 5.91 -3.27 10.09
CA ALA A 3 5.75 -4.27 11.15
C ALA A 3 4.31 -4.37 11.69
N ALA A 4 3.56 -3.27 11.73
CA ALA A 4 2.16 -3.26 12.15
C ALA A 4 1.26 -3.92 11.09
N VAL A 5 1.51 -3.67 9.81
CA VAL A 5 0.81 -4.36 8.71
C VAL A 5 1.08 -5.86 8.76
N ASN A 6 2.34 -6.27 8.93
CA ASN A 6 2.68 -7.70 9.04
C ASN A 6 1.99 -8.37 10.21
N ALA A 7 1.98 -7.75 11.39
CA ALA A 7 1.25 -8.27 12.54
C ALA A 7 -0.25 -8.45 12.25
N GLN A 8 -0.88 -7.50 11.54
CA GLN A 8 -2.28 -7.59 11.15
C GLN A 8 -2.54 -8.67 10.08
N LEU A 9 -1.65 -8.82 9.10
CA LEU A 9 -1.74 -9.90 8.11
C LEU A 9 -1.63 -11.28 8.76
N ASP A 10 -0.72 -11.44 9.72
CA ASP A 10 -0.55 -12.68 10.49
C ASP A 10 -1.78 -12.97 11.35
N GLU A 11 -2.28 -11.98 12.10
CA GLU A 11 -3.47 -12.08 12.94
C GLU A 11 -4.72 -12.47 12.13
N GLN A 12 -4.84 -11.94 10.91
CA GLN A 12 -5.96 -12.23 10.01
C GLN A 12 -5.72 -13.43 9.06
N GLY A 13 -4.58 -14.12 9.18
CA GLY A 13 -4.27 -15.31 8.39
C GLY A 13 -4.04 -15.04 6.89
N MET A 14 -3.73 -13.81 6.49
CA MET A 14 -3.52 -13.39 5.09
C MET A 14 -2.13 -13.75 4.56
N LYS A 15 -1.75 -15.04 4.66
CA LYS A 15 -0.40 -15.54 4.30
C LYS A 15 -0.03 -15.42 2.82
N HIS A 16 -1.00 -15.14 1.95
CA HIS A 16 -0.81 -14.94 0.52
C HIS A 16 -0.41 -13.50 0.17
N VAL A 17 -0.49 -12.56 1.12
CA VAL A 17 -0.06 -11.18 0.96
C VAL A 17 1.39 -11.06 1.42
N VAL A 18 2.24 -10.51 0.55
CA VAL A 18 3.65 -10.23 0.86
C VAL A 18 3.82 -8.73 1.00
N THR A 19 4.55 -8.29 2.03
CA THR A 19 4.92 -6.88 2.19
C THR A 19 6.39 -6.68 1.88
N GLU A 20 6.70 -5.61 1.15
CA GLU A 20 8.06 -5.24 0.81
C GLU A 20 8.32 -3.77 1.08
N LYS A 21 9.59 -3.43 1.30
CA LYS A 21 10.05 -2.04 1.28
C LYS A 21 10.43 -1.69 -0.15
N ILE A 22 9.83 -0.64 -0.67
CA ILE A 22 10.19 -0.06 -1.97
C ILE A 22 11.00 1.23 -1.78
N MET A 23 11.76 1.60 -2.81
CA MET A 23 12.50 2.87 -2.84
C MET A 23 11.53 4.06 -2.85
N CYS A 24 11.87 5.20 -2.19
CA CYS A 24 10.99 6.38 -2.16
C CYS A 24 10.77 6.90 -3.59
N PHE A 25 9.50 7.18 -3.92
CA PHE A 25 9.04 7.76 -5.18
C PHE A 25 8.80 9.27 -5.04
N ALA A 26 9.71 9.96 -4.34
CA ALA A 26 9.65 11.39 -4.03
C ALA A 26 8.44 11.89 -3.20
N ALA A 27 7.51 11.03 -2.77
CA ALA A 27 6.37 11.40 -1.91
C ALA A 27 6.71 11.41 -0.40
N CYS A 28 7.96 11.65 -0.05
CA CYS A 28 8.44 11.48 1.32
C CYS A 28 7.75 12.46 2.31
N ASN A 29 7.25 13.63 1.85
CA ASN A 29 6.47 14.58 2.66
C ASN A 29 5.04 14.13 2.99
N LEU A 30 4.54 13.13 2.26
CA LEU A 30 3.20 12.55 2.44
C LEU A 30 3.26 11.22 3.20
N GLY A 31 4.44 10.81 3.68
CA GLY A 31 4.63 9.53 4.33
C GLY A 31 3.99 9.42 5.74
N PRO A 32 3.85 8.20 6.27
CA PRO A 32 4.21 6.92 5.65
C PRO A 32 3.29 6.52 4.48
N ASN A 33 3.87 5.91 3.44
CA ASN A 33 3.16 5.54 2.22
C ASN A 33 3.01 4.01 2.10
N ILE A 34 1.89 3.57 1.51
CA ILE A 34 1.64 2.18 1.13
C ILE A 34 1.13 2.15 -0.31
N VAL A 35 1.71 1.27 -1.12
CA VAL A 35 1.24 1.00 -2.48
C VAL A 35 0.70 -0.42 -2.51
N ILE A 36 -0.48 -0.60 -3.09
CA ILE A 36 -1.16 -1.89 -3.29
C ILE A 36 -1.34 -2.05 -4.80
N PRO A 37 -0.38 -2.69 -5.49
CA PRO A 37 -0.38 -2.79 -6.94
C PRO A 37 -1.63 -3.48 -7.52
N SER A 38 -2.10 -4.56 -6.88
CA SER A 38 -3.25 -5.35 -7.33
C SER A 38 -4.57 -4.57 -7.44
N THR A 39 -4.69 -3.45 -6.72
CA THR A 39 -5.86 -2.56 -6.77
C THR A 39 -5.52 -1.17 -7.32
N ARG A 40 -4.33 -1.00 -7.91
CA ARG A 40 -3.81 0.29 -8.40
C ARG A 40 -4.02 1.41 -7.38
N CYS A 41 -3.54 1.19 -6.16
CA CYS A 41 -3.85 2.05 -5.03
C CYS A 41 -2.60 2.56 -4.32
N TRP A 42 -2.54 3.87 -4.05
CA TRP A 42 -1.54 4.50 -3.18
C TRP A 42 -2.24 5.18 -1.99
N LEU A 43 -1.78 4.86 -0.78
CA LEU A 43 -2.19 5.45 0.48
C LEU A 43 -1.08 6.32 1.04
N SER A 44 -1.39 7.57 1.38
CA SER A 44 -0.48 8.48 2.07
C SER A 44 -0.89 8.71 3.52
N GLY A 45 0.06 9.14 4.35
CA GLY A 45 -0.16 9.52 5.75
C GLY A 45 -0.59 8.37 6.66
N VAL A 46 -0.34 7.12 6.29
CA VAL A 46 -0.86 5.95 7.02
C VAL A 46 -0.08 5.74 8.32
N THR A 47 -0.79 5.69 9.45
CA THR A 47 -0.17 5.47 10.75
C THR A 47 -0.20 4.00 11.16
N LYS A 48 0.49 3.64 12.26
CA LYS A 48 0.51 2.26 12.75
C LYS A 48 -0.88 1.79 13.19
N GLU A 49 -1.69 2.71 13.69
CA GLU A 49 -3.06 2.48 14.15
C GLU A 49 -4.00 2.15 12.98
N ASP A 50 -3.69 2.65 11.79
CA ASP A 50 -4.43 2.37 10.55
C ASP A 50 -4.10 0.99 9.92
N ALA A 51 -3.16 0.22 10.49
CA ALA A 51 -2.72 -1.05 9.90
C ALA A 51 -3.87 -2.06 9.71
N GLY A 52 -4.81 -2.12 10.66
CA GLY A 52 -5.99 -2.99 10.54
C GLY A 52 -6.89 -2.56 9.37
N ALA A 53 -7.09 -1.26 9.18
CA ALA A 53 -7.88 -0.72 8.07
C ALA A 53 -7.26 -1.07 6.70
N VAL A 54 -5.93 -0.97 6.58
CA VAL A 54 -5.21 -1.37 5.35
C VAL A 54 -5.44 -2.85 5.03
N VAL A 55 -5.36 -3.73 6.03
CA VAL A 55 -5.58 -5.17 5.84
C VAL A 55 -7.05 -5.48 5.53
N ASN A 56 -7.99 -4.83 6.19
CA ASN A 56 -9.43 -4.99 5.91
C ASN A 56 -9.79 -4.50 4.50
N TYR A 57 -9.13 -3.47 3.99
CA TYR A 57 -9.30 -3.03 2.60
C TYR A 57 -8.91 -4.12 1.60
N LEU A 58 -7.83 -4.88 1.85
CA LEU A 58 -7.43 -6.01 0.99
C LEU A 58 -8.51 -7.10 0.93
N LYS A 59 -9.39 -7.17 1.93
CA LYS A 59 -10.54 -8.10 1.99
C LYS A 59 -11.81 -7.49 1.40
N GLY A 60 -11.79 -6.22 0.99
CA GLY A 60 -12.97 -5.47 0.54
C GLY A 60 -13.91 -5.06 1.69
N GLU A 61 -13.42 -5.04 2.92
CA GLU A 61 -14.22 -4.80 4.14
C GLU A 61 -14.11 -3.37 4.68
N GLU A 62 -13.22 -2.54 4.12
CA GLU A 62 -12.92 -1.18 4.60
C GLU A 62 -12.80 -0.19 3.45
N ASP A 63 -13.31 1.03 3.65
CA ASP A 63 -13.03 2.17 2.77
C ASP A 63 -11.80 2.95 3.25
N ILE A 64 -10.87 3.17 2.33
CA ILE A 64 -9.57 3.82 2.54
C ILE A 64 -9.48 5.18 1.84
N SER A 65 -10.58 5.67 1.25
CA SER A 65 -10.62 6.92 0.48
C SER A 65 -10.02 8.11 1.22
N ARG A 66 -10.10 8.13 2.57
CA ARG A 66 -9.47 9.16 3.42
C ARG A 66 -7.96 9.31 3.24
N PHE A 67 -7.25 8.24 2.87
CA PHE A 67 -5.79 8.27 2.66
C PHE A 67 -5.38 8.76 1.26
N GLN A 68 -6.35 9.01 0.38
CA GLN A 68 -6.12 9.42 -1.01
C GLN A 68 -6.43 10.90 -1.23
N GLN A 69 -7.14 11.55 -0.29
CA GLN A 69 -7.64 12.92 -0.45
C GLN A 69 -6.56 13.97 -0.68
N ASN A 70 -5.34 13.73 -0.18
CA ASN A 70 -4.21 14.65 -0.26
C ASN A 70 -3.06 14.10 -1.11
N ASN A 71 -3.29 13.03 -1.88
CA ASN A 71 -2.28 12.55 -2.81
C ASN A 71 -2.02 13.60 -3.89
N ASP A 72 -0.75 13.76 -4.24
CA ASP A 72 -0.36 14.59 -5.38
C ASP A 72 -0.70 13.84 -6.68
N PRO A 73 -1.52 14.43 -7.58
CA PRO A 73 -1.96 13.74 -8.80
C PRO A 73 -0.82 13.34 -9.76
N GLU A 74 0.26 14.12 -9.80
CA GLU A 74 1.42 13.82 -10.66
C GLU A 74 2.16 12.60 -10.11
N ILE A 75 2.30 12.53 -8.78
CA ILE A 75 2.90 11.38 -8.10
C ILE A 75 2.01 10.13 -8.22
N ASP A 76 0.70 10.25 -8.03
CA ASP A 76 -0.27 9.15 -8.23
C ASP A 76 -0.09 8.56 -9.64
N THR A 77 -0.09 9.43 -10.66
CA THR A 77 0.09 9.02 -12.06
C THR A 77 1.39 8.26 -12.25
N MET A 78 2.51 8.77 -11.73
CA MET A 78 3.81 8.10 -11.82
C MET A 78 3.81 6.74 -11.13
N ILE A 79 3.28 6.61 -9.91
CA ILE A 79 3.19 5.33 -9.20
C ILE A 79 2.37 4.34 -10.01
N PHE A 80 1.26 4.80 -10.56
CA PHE A 80 0.35 3.97 -11.34
C PHE A 80 0.96 3.51 -12.66
N GLU A 81 1.76 4.36 -13.33
CA GLU A 81 2.58 3.96 -14.48
C GLU A 81 3.63 2.91 -14.11
N MET A 82 4.25 3.02 -12.92
CA MET A 82 5.18 2.02 -12.41
C MET A 82 4.50 0.68 -12.14
N ILE A 83 3.26 0.69 -11.63
CA ILE A 83 2.44 -0.52 -11.47
C ILE A 83 2.15 -1.13 -12.84
N ASP A 84 1.66 -0.34 -13.80
CA ASP A 84 1.32 -0.81 -15.15
C ASP A 84 2.52 -1.39 -15.91
N ALA A 85 3.71 -0.84 -15.65
CA ALA A 85 4.96 -1.34 -16.20
C ALA A 85 5.47 -2.63 -15.51
N GLY A 86 4.77 -3.13 -14.48
CA GLY A 86 5.17 -4.32 -13.71
C GLY A 86 6.40 -4.09 -12.82
N LEU A 87 6.74 -2.83 -12.51
CA LEU A 87 7.93 -2.52 -11.69
C LEU A 87 7.70 -2.75 -10.20
N LEU A 88 6.44 -2.78 -9.76
CA LEU A 88 6.04 -3.00 -8.37
C LEU A 88 5.43 -4.38 -8.12
N ASP A 89 5.13 -5.13 -9.19
CA ASP A 89 4.68 -6.51 -9.11
C ASP A 89 5.89 -7.42 -9.21
N LYS A 90 6.44 -7.82 -8.07
CA LYS A 90 7.30 -9.00 -8.07
C LYS A 90 6.39 -10.21 -8.11
N GLU A 91 6.34 -10.88 -9.26
CA GLU A 91 5.86 -12.25 -9.31
C GLU A 91 6.49 -13.00 -8.13
N CYS A 92 5.67 -13.65 -7.30
CA CYS A 92 6.15 -14.62 -6.34
C CYS A 92 6.95 -15.64 -7.14
N ALA A 93 8.28 -15.52 -7.12
CA ALA A 93 9.17 -16.43 -7.81
C ALA A 93 8.87 -17.84 -7.27
N ASN A 94 8.32 -18.68 -8.16
CA ASN A 94 8.11 -20.11 -7.91
C ASN A 94 9.45 -20.82 -7.68
#